data_AF-A0A1W9PT17-F1
#
_entry.id   AF-A0A1W9PT17-F1
#
_cell.length_a   1.000
_cell.length_b   1.000
_cell.length_c   1.000
_cell.angle_alpha   90.00
_cell.angle_beta   90.00
_cell.angle_gamma   90.00
#
_symmetry.space_group_name_H-M   'P 1'
#
loop_
_entity.id
_entity.type
_entity.pdbx_description
1 polymer ?
#
loop_
_entity_poly.entity_id
_entity_poly.type
_entity_poly.pdbx_seq_one_letter_code
_entity_poly.pdbx_strand_id
1 'polypeptide(L)' 'MPTYKISYVVPDKKHPGGIINLDYCPVRGETLEIGGVTYAIQEVIELMPPQGLFHYLHVTCETLEE' A
#
# COMPACT_ATOMS: atom_id res chain seq x y z
N MET A 1 -10.29 15.67 -5.51
CA MET A 1 -8.93 15.11 -5.42
C MET A 1 -9.01 13.62 -5.75
N PRO A 2 -8.02 13.02 -6.43
CA PRO A 2 -8.02 11.59 -6.72
C PRO A 2 -8.05 10.75 -5.43
N THR A 3 -8.58 9.53 -5.49
CA THR A 3 -8.66 8.61 -4.34
C THR A 3 -8.04 7.27 -4.74
N TYR A 4 -6.94 6.89 -4.09
CA TYR A 4 -6.19 5.67 -4.39
C TYR A 4 -6.60 4.59 -3.38
N LYS A 5 -7.24 3.52 -3.83
CA LYS A 5 -7.58 2.37 -2.98
C LYS A 5 -6.45 1.35 -3.08
N ILE A 6 -5.79 1.11 -1.96
CA ILE A 6 -4.54 0.38 -1.90
C ILE A 6 -4.73 -0.90 -1.13
N SER A 7 -4.58 -2.03 -1.82
CA SER A 7 -4.53 -3.35 -1.21
C SER A 7 -3.08 -3.69 -0.90
N TYR A 8 -2.67 -3.57 0.35
CA TYR A 8 -1.30 -3.88 0.76
C TYR A 8 -1.23 -5.27 1.38
N VAL A 9 -0.18 -6.02 1.08
CA VAL A 9 0.09 -7.33 1.68
C VAL A 9 1.47 -7.31 2.32
N VAL A 10 1.53 -7.78 3.56
CA VAL A 10 2.76 -7.96 4.33
C VAL A 10 3.05 -9.47 4.37
N PRO A 11 4.10 -9.96 3.69
CA PRO A 11 4.35 -11.39 3.58
C PRO A 11 4.72 -12.08 4.91
N ASP A 12 5.28 -11.34 5.88
CA ASP A 12 6.13 -11.98 6.90
C ASP A 12 5.66 -11.96 8.37
N LYS A 13 4.62 -11.22 8.78
CA LYS A 13 4.19 -11.26 10.20
C LYS A 13 2.70 -10.99 10.38
N LYS A 14 2.03 -11.87 11.15
CA LYS A 14 0.87 -11.75 12.08
C LYS A 14 -0.33 -10.82 11.81
N HIS A 15 -0.19 -9.80 10.96
CA HIS A 15 -1.24 -8.89 10.54
C HIS A 15 -1.60 -9.19 9.09
N PRO A 16 -2.85 -9.61 8.83
CA PRO A 16 -3.29 -9.90 7.47
C PRO A 16 -3.27 -8.59 6.68
N GLY A 17 -2.85 -8.66 5.42
CA GLY A 17 -2.93 -7.53 4.50
C GLY A 17 -4.29 -6.83 4.56
N GLY A 18 -4.29 -5.53 4.31
CA GLY A 18 -5.45 -4.67 4.45
C GLY A 18 -5.68 -3.82 3.21
N ILE A 19 -6.82 -3.13 3.19
CA ILE A 19 -7.09 -2.11 2.19
C ILE A 19 -7.14 -0.75 2.89
N ILE A 20 -6.25 0.16 2.49
CA ILE A 20 -6.25 1.56 2.92
C ILE A 20 -6.51 2.47 1.72
N ASN A 21 -7.05 3.66 1.98
CA ASN A 21 -7.13 4.69 0.95
C ASN A 21 -6.02 5.70 1.18
N LEU A 22 -5.28 6.05 0.13
CA LEU A 22 -4.37 7.20 0.12
C LEU A 22 -4.94 8.28 -0.80
N ASP A 23 -4.62 9.53 -0.50
CA ASP A 23 -4.89 10.70 -1.33
C ASP A 23 -3.78 10.97 -2.36
N TYR A 24 -2.69 10.19 -2.29
CA TYR A 24 -1.58 10.19 -3.23
C TYR A 24 -1.27 8.78 -3.76
N CYS A 25 -0.57 8.72 -4.91
CA CYS A 25 -0.06 7.47 -5.47
C CYS A 25 1.24 7.09 -4.73
N PRO A 26 1.31 5.94 -4.05
CA PRO A 26 2.50 5.52 -3.33
C PRO A 26 3.64 5.18 -4.28
N VAL A 27 4.87 5.29 -3.78
CA VAL A 27 6.07 4.95 -4.55
C VAL A 27 6.94 3.92 -3.85
N ARG A 28 7.68 3.13 -4.63
CA ARG A 28 8.68 2.21 -4.09
C ARG A 28 9.73 2.96 -3.26
N GLY A 29 10.05 2.43 -2.08
CA GLY A 29 10.99 3.01 -1.12
C GLY A 29 10.35 3.97 -0.12
N GLU A 30 9.07 4.31 -0.30
CA GLU A 30 8.30 5.06 0.71
C GLU A 30 7.96 4.18 1.92
N THR A 31 7.68 4.83 3.05
CA THR A 31 7.26 4.18 4.28
C THR A 31 5.79 4.46 4.60
N LEU A 32 5.04 3.43 4.96
CA LEU A 32 3.66 3.52 5.41
C LEU A 32 3.55 3.11 6.87
N GLU A 33 2.89 3.91 7.69
CA GLU A 33 2.51 3.54 9.05
C GLU A 33 1.11 2.94 9.04
N ILE A 34 0.99 1.70 9.51
CA ILE A 34 -0.29 0.99 9.54
C ILE A 34 -0.44 0.31 10.90
N GLY A 35 -1.46 0.72 11.66
CA GLY A 35 -1.71 0.14 12.98
C GLY A 35 -0.56 0.34 13.98
N GLY A 36 0.23 1.41 13.81
CA GLY A 36 1.40 1.70 14.65
C GLY A 36 2.67 0.95 14.27
N VAL A 37 2.67 0.22 13.15
CA VAL A 37 3.87 -0.45 12.60
C VAL A 37 4.28 0.25 11.31
N THR A 38 5.58 0.48 11.15
CA THR A 38 6.13 1.09 9.93
C THR A 38 6.54 0.03 8.93
N TYR A 39 6.11 0.20 7.68
CA TYR A 39 6.40 -0.70 6.57
C TYR A 39 7.08 0.04 5.42
N ALA A 40 8.12 -0.53 4.82
CA ALA A 40 8.71 -0.04 3.58
C ALA A 40 8.00 -0.65 2.37
N ILE A 41 7.62 0.19 1.40
CA ILE A 41 7.06 -0.24 0.14
C ILE A 41 8.18 -0.80 -0.75
N GLN A 42 8.10 -2.10 -1.05
CA GLN A 42 9.05 -2.77 -1.92
C GLN A 42 8.60 -2.77 -3.38
N GLU A 43 7.29 -2.82 -3.61
CA GLU A 43 6.71 -2.89 -4.95
C GLU A 43 5.33 -2.23 -4.98
N VAL A 44 5.01 -1.59 -6.11
CA VAL A 44 3.70 -1.00 -6.41
C VAL A 44 3.26 -1.51 -7.78
N ILE A 45 2.11 -2.18 -7.82
CA ILE A 45 1.51 -2.73 -9.04
C ILE A 45 0.10 -2.16 -9.18
N GLU A 46 -0.23 -1.55 -10.31
CA GLU A 46 -1.61 -1.19 -10.61
C GLU A 46 -2.37 -2.44 -11.10
N LEU A 47 -3.32 -2.92 -10.30
CA LEU A 47 -4.04 -4.16 -10.59
C LEU A 47 -5.09 -4.00 -11.70
N MET A 48 -5.59 -2.79 -11.88
CA MET A 48 -6.63 -2.47 -12.84
C MET A 48 -6.40 -1.07 -13.42
N PRO A 49 -6.73 -0.85 -14.71
CA PRO A 49 -6.68 0.48 -15.29
C PRO A 49 -7.47 1.51 -14.45
N PRO A 50 -6.97 2.74 -14.31
CA PRO A 50 -7.65 3.80 -13.57
C PRO A 50 -9.08 4.01 -14.08
N GLN A 51 -10.04 4.05 -13.15
CA GLN A 51 -11.43 4.35 -13.45
C GLN A 51 -11.72 5.79 -13.01
N GLY A 52 -11.46 6.74 -13.90
CA GLY A 52 -11.59 8.17 -13.60
C GLY A 52 -10.57 8.62 -12.55
N LEU A 53 -11.05 8.92 -11.34
CA LEU A 53 -10.23 9.35 -10.21
C LEU A 53 -9.88 8.22 -9.24
N PHE A 54 -10.26 6.99 -9.57
CA PHE A 54 -10.07 5.81 -8.75
C PHE A 54 -8.96 4.92 -9.31
N HIS A 55 -7.94 4.68 -8.49
CA HIS A 55 -6.83 3.79 -8.81
C HIS A 55 -6.83 2.60 -7.85
N TYR A 56 -6.65 1.39 -8.37
CA TYR A 56 -6.56 0.18 -7.56
C TYR A 56 -5.15 -0.37 -7.61
N LEU A 57 -4.40 -0.07 -6.56
CA LEU A 57 -2.99 -0.41 -6.46
C LEU A 57 -2.81 -1.57 -5.47
N HIS A 58 -1.96 -2.52 -5.86
CA HIS A 58 -1.40 -3.52 -4.97
C HIS A 58 -0.01 -3.09 -4.55
N VAL A 59 0.25 -3.14 -3.26
CA VAL A 59 1.53 -2.74 -2.69
C VAL A 59 2.09 -3.88 -1.85
N THR A 60 3.30 -4.29 -2.15
CA THR A 60 4.04 -5.26 -1.35
C THR A 60 4.92 -4.49 -0.38
N CYS A 61 4.76 -4.75 0.91
CA CYS A 61 5.52 -4.07 1.94
C CYS A 61 6.33 -5.04 2.80
N GLU A 62 7.42 -4.53 3.36
CA GLU A 62 8.27 -5.20 4.35
C GLU A 62 8.23 -4.41 5.65
N THR A 63 8.17 -5.08 6.80
CA THR A 63 8.24 -4.42 8.12
C THR A 63 9.61 -3.79 8.33
N LEU A 64 9.64 -2.54 8.80
CA LEU A 64 10.88 -1.86 9.19
C LEU A 64 11.23 -2.02 10.68
N GLU A 65 10.38 -2.69 11.48
CA GLU A 65 10.61 -2.97 12.90
C GLU A 65 10.63 -4.49 13.19
N GLU A 66 11.61 -4.92 14.00
CA GLU A 66 11.73 -6.28 14.54
C GLU A 66 10.84 -6.51 15.76
#